data_AF-A0A7K4B0U5-F1
#
_entry.id   AF-A0A7K4B0U5-F1
#
_cell.length_a   1.000
_cell.length_b   1.000
_cell.length_c   1.000
_cell.angle_alpha   90.00
_cell.angle_beta   90.00
_cell.angle_gamma   90.00
#
_symmetry.space_group_name_H-M   'P 1'
#
loop_
_entity.id
_entity.type
_entity.pdbx_description
1 polymer ?
#
loop_
_entity_poly.entity_id
_entity_poly.type
_entity_poly.pdbx_seq_one_letter_code
_entity_poly.pdbx_strand_id
1 'polypeptide(L)'
;IIVWFAIGKDAMMAFGAVAGSTAFFIVHGFRQNAELQEQKLMGGDMSDISKILYLEVIDATFSIDGVVGAFAFTMLVPLILVGNALGAIAVRQITISNIDRIKKYKFLKNGAMYSILCLGIVMLINSFGHHIPEYTSPLITFAVIGLFFIKSVREADKEISSA
;
A
#
# COMPACT_ATOMS: atom_id res chain seq x y z
N ILE A 1 9.76 7.85 19.26
CA ILE A 1 10.92 6.92 19.32
C ILE A 1 11.75 6.97 18.03
N ILE A 2 11.18 6.68 16.85
CA ILE A 2 11.93 6.69 15.57
C ILE A 2 12.57 8.07 15.28
N VAL A 3 11.83 9.17 15.47
CA VAL A 3 12.34 10.53 15.29
C VAL A 3 13.56 10.83 16.17
N TRP A 4 13.55 10.35 17.42
CA TRP A 4 14.66 10.54 18.37
C TRP A 4 15.95 9.88 17.87
N PHE A 5 15.85 8.66 17.34
CA PHE A 5 17.01 7.96 16.74
C PHE A 5 17.45 8.57 15.41
N ALA A 6 16.52 9.10 14.62
CA ALA A 6 16.82 9.71 13.32
C ALA A 6 17.59 11.04 13.44
N ILE A 7 17.26 11.86 14.45
CA ILE A 7 17.95 13.16 14.73
C ILE A 7 19.45 12.95 14.94
N GLY A 8 19.85 11.85 15.59
CA GLY A 8 21.25 11.54 15.85
C GLY A 8 22.05 11.05 14.63
N LYS A 9 21.39 10.78 13.50
CA LYS A 9 22.02 10.26 12.27
C LYS A 9 21.99 11.28 11.13
N ASP A 10 20.81 11.77 10.77
CA ASP A 10 20.64 12.65 9.62
C ASP A 10 19.36 13.51 9.75
N ALA A 11 19.47 14.81 9.45
CA ALA A 11 18.35 15.74 9.53
C ALA A 11 17.21 15.40 8.54
N MET A 12 17.54 14.88 7.36
CA MET A 12 16.56 14.46 6.35
C MET A 12 15.78 13.22 6.78
N MET A 13 16.45 12.28 7.47
CA MET A 13 15.79 11.10 8.04
C MET A 13 14.82 11.50 9.16
N ALA A 14 15.23 12.44 10.02
CA ALA A 14 14.38 12.97 11.07
C ALA A 14 13.16 13.70 10.47
N PHE A 15 13.37 14.52 9.45
CA PHE A 15 12.30 15.19 8.72
C PHE A 15 11.32 14.18 8.11
N GLY A 16 11.82 13.14 7.43
CA GLY A 16 10.97 12.09 6.85
C GLY A 16 10.15 11.34 7.90
N ALA A 17 10.75 11.03 9.06
CA ALA A 17 10.04 10.37 10.16
C ALA A 17 8.94 11.26 10.77
N VAL A 18 9.18 12.56 10.92
CA VAL A 18 8.18 13.52 11.40
C VAL A 18 7.06 13.67 10.36
N ALA A 19 7.40 13.95 9.11
CA ALA A 19 6.44 14.12 8.02
C ALA A 19 5.52 12.90 7.85
N GLY A 20 6.10 11.69 7.87
CA GLY A 20 5.34 10.44 7.81
C GLY A 20 4.40 10.26 9.00
N SER A 21 4.86 10.56 10.22
CA SER A 21 4.01 10.49 11.41
C SER A 21 2.87 11.51 11.38
N THR A 22 3.13 12.74 10.93
CA THR A 22 2.12 13.79 10.77
C THR A 22 1.07 13.39 9.75
N ALA A 23 1.48 12.86 8.59
CA ALA A 23 0.55 12.38 7.57
C ALA A 23 -0.35 11.25 8.11
N PHE A 24 0.21 10.30 8.86
CA PHE A 24 -0.57 9.24 9.50
C PHE A 24 -1.63 9.81 10.46
N PHE A 25 -1.25 10.76 11.33
CA PHE A 25 -2.18 11.38 12.27
C PHE A 25 -3.28 12.19 11.58
N ILE A 26 -2.96 12.89 10.50
CA ILE A 26 -3.96 13.62 9.71
C ILE A 26 -4.98 12.64 9.15
N VAL A 27 -4.54 11.59 8.46
CA VAL A 27 -5.44 10.59 7.87
C VAL A 27 -6.27 9.90 8.94
N HIS A 28 -5.66 9.53 10.08
CA HIS A 28 -6.35 8.91 11.19
C HIS A 28 -7.43 9.83 11.79
N GLY A 29 -7.11 11.11 11.98
CA GLY A 29 -8.05 12.12 12.48
C GLY A 29 -9.24 12.34 11.54
N PHE A 30 -9.01 12.40 10.23
CA PHE A 30 -10.09 12.51 9.24
C PHE A 30 -11.03 11.31 9.26
N ARG A 31 -10.48 10.09 9.34
CA ARG A 31 -11.28 8.85 9.44
C ARG A 31 -12.13 8.83 10.70
N GLN A 32 -11.52 9.12 11.85
CA GLN A 32 -12.23 9.15 13.13
C GLN A 32 -13.33 10.21 13.14
N ASN A 33 -13.07 11.40 12.58
CA ASN A 33 -14.07 12.45 12.47
C ASN A 33 -15.24 12.05 11.55
N ALA A 34 -14.96 11.35 10.45
CA ALA A 34 -15.99 10.83 9.55
C ALA A 34 -16.86 9.76 10.23
N GLU A 35 -16.25 8.80 10.94
CA GLU A 35 -16.96 7.76 11.69
C GLU A 35 -17.82 8.35 12.82
N LEU A 36 -17.32 9.39 13.51
CA LEU A 36 -18.09 10.12 14.53
C LEU A 36 -19.24 10.95 13.94
N GLN A 37 -19.09 11.48 12.71
CA GLN A 37 -20.17 12.15 12.00
C GLN A 37 -21.24 11.15 11.55
N GLU A 38 -20.84 10.00 11.03
CA GLU A 38 -21.73 8.91 10.61
C GLU A 38 -22.54 8.36 11.79
N GLN A 39 -21.91 8.13 12.95
CA GLN A 39 -22.61 7.72 14.18
C GLN A 39 -23.53 8.80 14.77
N LYS A 40 -23.28 10.09 14.52
CA LYS A 40 -24.21 11.16 14.90
C LYS A 40 -25.38 11.30 13.94
N LEU A 41 -25.20 10.85 12.69
CA LEU A 41 -26.14 10.93 11.59
C LEU A 41 -26.73 9.56 11.27
N MET A 42 -27.11 8.74 12.26
CA MET A 42 -27.69 7.37 12.09
C MET A 42 -29.02 7.28 11.30
N GLY A 43 -29.22 8.13 10.30
CA GLY A 43 -30.20 8.01 9.23
C GLY A 43 -29.74 8.58 7.88
N GLY A 44 -28.43 8.82 7.64
CA GLY A 44 -27.93 9.42 6.39
C GLY A 44 -26.84 8.60 5.70
N ASP A 45 -26.98 8.43 4.38
CA ASP A 45 -26.03 7.74 3.50
C ASP A 45 -24.68 8.48 3.46
N MET A 46 -23.58 7.73 3.40
CA MET A 46 -22.23 8.25 3.31
C MET A 46 -22.12 9.15 2.07
N SER A 47 -21.80 10.44 2.27
CA SER A 47 -21.77 11.44 1.19
C SER A 47 -20.95 10.90 0.01
N ASP A 48 -21.58 10.81 -1.16
CA ASP A 48 -20.94 10.30 -2.38
C ASP A 48 -19.66 11.07 -2.74
N ILE A 49 -19.54 12.31 -2.24
CA ILE A 49 -18.34 13.13 -2.32
C ILE A 49 -17.15 12.48 -1.60
N SER A 50 -17.34 11.94 -0.40
CA SER A 50 -16.28 11.28 0.36
C SER A 50 -15.81 9.98 -0.32
N LYS A 51 -16.73 9.26 -0.96
CA LYS A 51 -16.40 8.07 -1.77
C LYS A 51 -15.59 8.43 -3.01
N ILE A 52 -15.97 9.50 -3.72
CA ILE A 52 -15.25 10.02 -4.89
C ILE A 52 -13.84 10.47 -4.50
N LEU A 53 -13.71 11.31 -3.47
CA LEU A 53 -12.41 11.79 -3.00
C LEU A 53 -11.51 10.65 -2.54
N TYR A 54 -12.04 9.64 -1.84
CA TYR A 54 -11.25 8.48 -1.42
C TYR A 54 -10.74 7.67 -2.62
N LEU A 55 -11.58 7.45 -3.65
CA LEU A 55 -11.18 6.72 -4.85
C LEU A 55 -10.14 7.50 -5.66
N GLU A 56 -10.32 8.81 -5.79
CA GLU A 56 -9.37 9.70 -6.48
C GLU A 56 -8.02 9.77 -5.76
N VAL A 57 -8.01 9.80 -4.41
CA VAL A 57 -6.78 9.76 -3.62
C VAL A 57 -6.05 8.42 -3.79
N ILE A 58 -6.77 7.29 -3.85
CA ILE A 58 -6.15 5.99 -4.13
C ILE A 58 -5.51 5.98 -5.52
N ASP A 59 -6.22 6.46 -6.54
CA ASP A 59 -5.72 6.51 -7.92
C ASP A 59 -4.52 7.45 -8.06
N ALA A 60 -4.59 8.63 -7.41
CA ALA A 60 -3.49 9.58 -7.35
C ALA A 60 -2.25 8.99 -6.65
N THR A 61 -2.42 8.33 -5.51
CA THR A 61 -1.31 7.69 -4.78
C THR A 61 -0.66 6.59 -5.62
N PHE A 62 -1.47 5.75 -6.28
CA PHE A 62 -0.97 4.69 -7.17
C PHE A 62 -0.20 5.25 -8.37
N SER A 63 -0.63 6.40 -8.92
CA SER A 63 0.08 7.07 -10.01
C SER A 63 1.40 7.73 -9.57
N ILE A 64 1.45 8.32 -8.37
CA ILE A 64 2.65 8.99 -7.83
C ILE A 64 3.77 7.97 -7.62
N ASP A 65 3.47 6.82 -7.03
CA ASP A 65 4.47 5.75 -6.82
C ASP A 65 5.05 5.26 -8.16
N GLY A 66 4.21 5.16 -9.20
CA GLY A 66 4.64 4.80 -10.55
C GLY A 66 5.57 5.83 -11.20
N VAL A 67 5.26 7.13 -11.07
CA VAL A 67 6.11 8.23 -11.60
C VAL A 67 7.45 8.28 -10.87
N VAL A 68 7.45 8.26 -9.54
CA VAL A 68 8.67 8.32 -8.72
C VAL A 68 9.56 7.11 -8.98
N GLY A 69 8.98 5.91 -9.12
CA GLY A 69 9.71 4.71 -9.51
C GLY A 69 10.32 4.78 -10.90
N ALA A 70 9.60 5.33 -11.88
CA ALA A 70 10.11 5.47 -13.26
C ALA A 70 11.29 6.47 -13.36
N PHE A 71 11.28 7.52 -12.53
CA PHE A 71 12.40 8.47 -12.43
C PHE A 71 13.70 7.84 -11.91
N ALA A 72 13.64 6.68 -11.23
CA ALA A 72 14.83 5.93 -10.86
C ALA A 72 15.56 5.34 -12.09
N PHE A 73 14.87 5.17 -13.22
CA PHE A 73 15.42 4.57 -14.44
C PHE A 73 15.66 5.56 -15.58
N THR A 74 14.84 6.61 -15.70
CA THR A 74 14.94 7.58 -16.80
C THR A 74 14.39 8.95 -16.41
N MET A 75 14.99 10.01 -16.96
CA MET A 75 14.51 11.41 -16.79
C MET A 75 13.64 11.88 -17.96
N LEU A 76 13.35 11.00 -18.94
CA LEU A 76 12.52 11.33 -20.09
C LEU A 76 11.03 11.31 -19.72
N VAL A 77 10.50 12.47 -19.33
CA VAL A 77 9.09 12.66 -18.92
C VAL A 77 8.08 12.06 -19.92
N PRO A 78 8.22 12.22 -21.25
CA PRO A 78 7.28 11.61 -22.19
C PRO A 78 7.23 10.08 -22.10
N LEU A 79 8.38 9.44 -21.85
CA LEU A 79 8.47 7.98 -21.72
C LEU A 79 7.81 7.48 -20.43
N ILE A 80 7.97 8.23 -19.33
CA ILE A 80 7.32 7.94 -18.05
C ILE A 80 5.79 8.05 -18.19
N LEU A 81 5.29 9.10 -18.84
CA LEU A 81 3.85 9.29 -19.04
C LEU A 81 3.22 8.17 -19.86
N VAL A 82 3.86 7.77 -20.96
CA VAL A 82 3.38 6.65 -21.79
C VAL A 82 3.44 5.34 -21.02
N GLY A 83 4.54 5.08 -20.31
CA GLY A 83 4.72 3.89 -19.48
C GLY A 83 3.67 3.77 -18.37
N ASN A 84 3.42 4.85 -17.64
CA ASN A 84 2.41 4.87 -16.58
C ASN A 84 0.99 4.79 -17.13
N ALA A 85 0.69 5.40 -18.28
CA ALA A 85 -0.62 5.26 -18.92
C ALA A 85 -0.89 3.80 -19.33
N LEU A 86 0.10 3.12 -19.93
CA LEU A 86 0.02 1.71 -20.27
C LEU A 86 -0.09 0.82 -19.02
N GLY A 87 0.73 1.08 -18.00
CA GLY A 87 0.72 0.37 -16.73
C GLY A 87 -0.62 0.49 -16.01
N ALA A 88 -1.19 1.70 -15.94
CA ALA A 88 -2.51 1.94 -15.35
C ALA A 88 -3.61 1.14 -16.07
N ILE A 89 -3.60 1.11 -17.41
CA ILE A 89 -4.58 0.33 -18.19
C ILE A 89 -4.39 -1.18 -17.93
N ALA A 90 -3.15 -1.67 -17.93
CA ALA A 90 -2.85 -3.08 -17.70
C ALA A 90 -3.29 -3.55 -16.29
N VAL A 91 -2.92 -2.79 -15.26
CA VAL A 91 -3.30 -3.11 -13.86
C VAL A 91 -4.82 -3.02 -13.69
N ARG A 92 -5.48 -2.06 -14.32
CA ARG A 92 -6.94 -1.94 -14.30
C ARG A 92 -7.63 -3.14 -14.95
N GLN A 93 -7.14 -3.60 -16.11
CA GLN A 93 -7.68 -4.80 -16.77
C GLN A 93 -7.49 -6.06 -15.92
N ILE A 94 -6.30 -6.26 -15.33
CA ILE A 94 -6.02 -7.37 -14.41
C ILE A 94 -6.96 -7.33 -13.21
N THR A 95 -7.16 -6.15 -12.63
CA THR A 95 -8.03 -5.96 -11.46
C THR A 95 -9.47 -6.31 -11.79
N ILE A 96 -10.03 -5.75 -12.87
CA ILE A 96 -11.42 -6.01 -13.28
C ILE A 96 -11.62 -7.49 -13.62
N SER A 97 -10.69 -8.11 -14.34
CA SER A 97 -10.82 -9.52 -14.75
C SER A 97 -10.67 -10.51 -13.59
N ASN A 98 -9.85 -10.20 -12.58
CA ASN A 98 -9.53 -11.13 -11.48
C ASN A 98 -10.19 -10.80 -10.14
N ILE A 99 -10.98 -9.72 -10.05
CA ILE A 99 -11.60 -9.26 -8.80
C ILE A 99 -12.36 -10.39 -8.09
N ASP A 100 -13.10 -11.21 -8.84
CA ASP A 100 -13.92 -12.28 -8.29
C ASP A 100 -13.12 -13.49 -7.82
N ARG A 101 -11.93 -13.72 -8.41
CA ARG A 101 -11.00 -14.77 -7.94
C ARG A 101 -10.31 -14.32 -6.67
N ILE A 102 -9.87 -13.06 -6.59
CA ILE A 102 -9.18 -12.49 -5.43
C ILE A 102 -10.09 -12.50 -4.20
N LYS A 103 -11.39 -12.23 -4.37
CA LYS A 103 -12.39 -12.27 -3.28
C LYS A 103 -12.54 -13.65 -2.62
N LYS A 104 -12.23 -14.74 -3.31
CA LYS A 104 -12.33 -16.11 -2.75
C LYS A 104 -11.20 -16.43 -1.75
N TYR A 105 -10.08 -15.71 -1.81
CA TYR A 105 -8.92 -15.97 -0.96
C TYR A 105 -8.95 -15.14 0.33
N LYS A 106 -9.58 -15.70 1.38
CA LYS A 106 -9.76 -15.03 2.70
C LYS A 106 -8.44 -14.52 3.31
N PHE A 107 -7.34 -15.25 3.15
CA PHE A 107 -6.06 -14.90 3.78
C PHE A 107 -5.16 -14.00 2.94
N LEU A 108 -5.49 -13.78 1.67
CA LEU A 108 -4.64 -13.00 0.77
C LEU A 108 -4.61 -11.52 1.13
N LYS A 109 -5.74 -10.98 1.63
CA LYS A 109 -5.84 -9.60 2.14
C LYS A 109 -4.86 -9.37 3.30
N ASN A 110 -4.84 -10.28 4.27
CA ASN A 110 -3.92 -10.17 5.41
C ASN A 110 -2.47 -10.33 4.96
N GLY A 111 -2.20 -11.26 4.02
CA GLY A 111 -0.87 -11.43 3.44
C GLY A 111 -0.34 -10.16 2.77
N ALA A 112 -1.18 -9.45 2.02
CA ALA A 112 -0.83 -8.17 1.43
C ALA A 112 -0.49 -7.10 2.50
N MET A 113 -1.30 -7.00 3.57
CA MET A 113 -1.05 -6.04 4.66
C MET A 113 0.26 -6.34 5.41
N TYR A 114 0.54 -7.62 5.70
CA TYR A 114 1.82 -8.02 6.32
C TYR A 114 3.00 -7.77 5.39
N SER A 115 2.84 -7.96 4.08
CA SER A 115 3.89 -7.67 3.11
C SER A 115 4.26 -6.19 3.10
N ILE A 116 3.27 -5.28 3.12
CA ILE A 116 3.50 -3.84 3.19
C ILE A 116 4.23 -3.46 4.49
N LEU A 117 3.85 -4.07 5.62
CA LEU A 117 4.51 -3.84 6.91
C LEU A 117 5.99 -4.30 6.86
N CYS A 118 6.25 -5.51 6.36
CA CYS A 118 7.62 -6.03 6.19
C CYS A 118 8.45 -5.12 5.28
N LEU A 119 7.89 -4.67 4.17
CA LEU A 119 8.52 -3.73 3.25
C LEU A 119 8.89 -2.41 3.94
N GLY A 120 7.96 -1.83 4.71
CA GLY A 120 8.21 -0.61 5.49
C GLY A 120 9.33 -0.77 6.52
N ILE A 121 9.42 -1.93 7.18
CA ILE A 121 10.52 -2.24 8.11
C ILE A 121 11.86 -2.33 7.37
N VAL A 122 11.90 -3.02 6.22
CA VAL A 122 13.12 -3.13 5.39
C VAL A 122 13.58 -1.75 4.92
N MET A 123 12.65 -0.89 4.46
CA MET A 123 12.97 0.48 4.04
C MET A 123 13.48 1.33 5.22
N LEU A 124 12.90 1.19 6.41
CA LEU A 124 13.40 1.85 7.63
C LEU A 124 14.83 1.40 7.95
N ILE A 125 15.11 0.10 7.99
CA ILE A 125 16.45 -0.44 8.28
C ILE A 125 17.46 0.05 7.24
N ASN A 126 17.09 0.05 5.96
CA ASN A 126 17.93 0.56 4.88
C ASN A 126 18.27 2.04 5.10
N SER A 127 17.29 2.85 5.53
CA SER A 127 17.50 4.27 5.84
C SER A 127 18.56 4.47 6.93
N PHE A 128 18.61 3.62 7.96
CA PHE A 128 19.60 3.73 9.04
C PHE A 128 21.05 3.33 8.65
N GLY A 129 21.32 3.04 7.38
CA GLY A 129 22.65 2.83 6.82
C GLY A 129 23.10 1.36 6.73
N HIS A 130 22.20 0.40 6.97
CA HIS A 130 22.44 -0.98 6.60
C HIS A 130 22.21 -1.11 5.09
N HIS A 131 23.27 -1.32 4.32
CA HIS A 131 23.16 -1.59 2.89
C HIS A 131 22.50 -2.95 2.68
N ILE A 132 21.18 -2.93 2.49
CA ILE A 132 20.41 -4.11 2.13
C ILE A 132 20.41 -4.20 0.61
N PRO A 133 20.77 -5.36 0.02
CA PRO A 133 20.71 -5.54 -1.42
C PRO A 133 19.30 -5.28 -1.95
N GLU A 134 19.18 -4.60 -3.09
CA GLU A 134 17.89 -4.16 -3.65
C GLU A 134 16.90 -5.31 -3.90
N TYR A 135 17.41 -6.52 -4.20
CA TYR A 135 16.59 -7.71 -4.39
C TYR A 135 15.99 -8.29 -3.10
N THR A 136 16.47 -7.87 -1.93
CA THR A 136 16.00 -8.39 -0.62
C THR A 136 14.57 -7.97 -0.33
N SER A 137 14.24 -6.72 -0.65
CA SER A 137 12.91 -6.15 -0.50
C SER A 137 11.84 -6.93 -1.30
N PRO A 138 11.97 -7.10 -2.63
CA PRO A 138 11.01 -7.88 -3.41
C PRO A 138 11.00 -9.35 -2.99
N LEU A 139 12.15 -9.95 -2.63
CA LEU A 139 12.19 -11.34 -2.16
C LEU A 139 11.33 -11.54 -0.90
N ILE A 140 11.42 -10.64 0.08
CA ILE A 140 10.61 -10.69 1.31
C ILE A 140 9.13 -10.52 0.96
N THR A 141 8.78 -9.57 0.10
CA THR A 141 7.41 -9.36 -0.37
C THR A 141 6.84 -10.60 -1.05
N PHE A 142 7.58 -11.21 -1.98
CA PHE A 142 7.16 -12.45 -2.65
C PHE A 142 7.04 -13.62 -1.67
N ALA A 143 7.95 -13.74 -0.71
CA ALA A 143 7.89 -14.78 0.31
C ALA A 143 6.64 -14.63 1.21
N VAL A 144 6.36 -13.42 1.71
CA VAL A 144 5.20 -13.16 2.56
C VAL A 144 3.91 -13.42 1.78
N ILE A 145 3.75 -12.82 0.60
CA ILE A 145 2.54 -13.00 -0.22
C ILE A 145 2.39 -14.47 -0.62
N GLY A 146 3.46 -15.14 -1.02
CA GLY A 146 3.46 -16.55 -1.41
C GLY A 146 3.04 -17.49 -0.27
N LEU A 147 3.55 -17.28 0.94
CA LEU A 147 3.16 -18.06 2.12
C LEU A 147 1.66 -17.91 2.45
N PHE A 148 1.15 -16.68 2.41
CA PHE A 148 -0.27 -16.41 2.63
C PHE A 148 -1.16 -16.93 1.50
N PHE A 149 -0.66 -16.90 0.25
CA PHE A 149 -1.34 -17.48 -0.90
C PHE A 149 -1.46 -19.00 -0.77
N ILE A 150 -0.37 -19.71 -0.46
CA ILE A 150 -0.39 -21.17 -0.27
C ILE A 150 -1.34 -21.55 0.88
N LYS A 151 -1.32 -20.80 1.99
CA LYS A 151 -2.27 -21.00 3.08
C LYS A 151 -3.71 -20.77 2.64
N SER A 152 -3.95 -19.76 1.81
CA SER A 152 -5.30 -19.48 1.32
C SER A 152 -5.81 -20.54 0.33
N VAL A 153 -4.94 -21.11 -0.51
CA VAL A 153 -5.30 -22.20 -1.43
C VAL A 153 -5.60 -23.47 -0.66
N ARG A 154 -4.77 -23.83 0.33
CA ARG A 154 -4.98 -25.02 1.16
C ARG A 154 -6.27 -24.98 1.97
N GLU A 155 -6.69 -23.80 2.42
CA GLU A 155 -7.97 -23.65 3.11
C GLU A 155 -9.16 -23.75 2.14
N ALA A 156 -9.02 -23.17 0.94
CA ALA A 156 -10.05 -23.29 -0.10
C ALA A 156 -10.25 -24.74 -0.56
N ASP A 157 -9.19 -25.54 -0.65
CA ASP A 157 -9.27 -26.98 -0.96
C ASP A 157 -9.91 -27.79 0.17
N LYS A 158 -9.72 -27.39 1.44
CA LYS A 158 -10.35 -28.04 2.60
C LYS A 158 -11.85 -27.78 2.66
N GLU A 159 -12.30 -26.55 2.40
CA GLU A 159 -13.74 -26.21 2.34
C GLU A 159 -14.47 -27.03 1.26
N ILE A 160 -13.81 -27.35 0.13
CA ILE A 160 -14.37 -28.18 -0.95
C ILE A 160 -14.37 -29.67 -0.60
N SER A 161 -13.40 -30.17 0.17
CA SER A 161 -13.33 -31.57 0.58
C SER A 161 -14.23 -31.91 1.80
N SER A 162 -14.76 -30.89 2.48
CA SER A 162 -15.67 -31.03 3.63
C SER A 162 -17.14 -30.72 3.30
N ALA A 163 -17.45 -30.43 2.03
CA ALA A 163 -18.80 -30.20 1.50
C ALA A 163 -19.21 -31.36 0.59
#